data_AF-A0A0M1QF57-F1
#
_entry.id   AF-A0A0M1QF57-F1
#
_cell.length_a   1.000
_cell.length_b   1.000
_cell.length_c   1.000
_cell.angle_alpha   90.00
_cell.angle_beta   90.00
_cell.angle_gamma   90.00
#
_symmetry.space_group_name_H-M   'P 1'
#
loop_
_entity.id
_entity.type
_entity.pdbx_description
1 polymer ?
#
loop_
_entity_poly.entity_id
_entity_poly.type
_entity_poly.pdbx_seq_one_letter_code
_entity_poly.pdbx_strand_id
1 'polypeptide(L)' 'MTREQTLMALGYPISSENPNLDARLWRYWLTSFGEFQVSFDGAGKIDKVTADPQTQNLVWMP' A
#
# COMPACT_ATOMS: atom_id res chain seq x y z
N MET A 1 -9.37 -5.12 -3.00
CA MET A 1 -8.34 -6.08 -2.54
C MET A 1 -8.27 -6.01 -1.02
N THR A 2 -8.24 -7.12 -0.28
CA THR A 2 -8.15 -7.13 1.20
C THR A 2 -6.70 -7.04 1.67
N ARG A 3 -6.48 -6.76 2.97
CA ARG A 3 -5.14 -6.75 3.60
C ARG A 3 -4.34 -8.03 3.32
N GLU A 4 -4.97 -9.19 3.46
CA GLU A 4 -4.34 -10.50 3.23
C GLU A 4 -3.95 -10.66 1.76
N GLN A 5 -4.83 -10.24 0.85
CA GLN A 5 -4.53 -10.26 -0.58
C GLN A 5 -3.40 -9.29 -0.94
N THR A 6 -3.34 -8.12 -0.30
CA THR A 6 -2.25 -7.16 -0.45
C THR A 6 -0.93 -7.74 0.04
N LEU A 7 -0.90 -8.37 1.20
CA LEU A 7 0.29 -9.05 1.73
C LEU A 7 0.74 -10.21 0.83
N MET A 8 -0.21 -10.97 0.27
CA MET A 8 0.10 -12.04 -0.67
C MET A 8 0.70 -11.54 -1.98
N ALA A 9 0.29 -10.35 -2.46
CA ALA A 9 0.75 -9.78 -3.71
C ALA A 9 2.04 -8.96 -3.57
N LEU A 10 2.16 -8.15 -2.52
CA LEU A 10 3.27 -7.21 -2.30
C LEU A 10 4.28 -7.67 -1.25
N GLY A 11 3.93 -8.67 -0.44
CA GLY A 11 4.66 -9.02 0.77
C GLY A 11 4.35 -8.09 1.94
N TYR A 12 5.01 -8.37 3.07
CA TYR A 12 4.91 -7.54 4.26
C TYR A 12 5.60 -6.19 4.04
N PRO A 13 4.97 -5.08 4.46
CA PRO A 13 5.62 -3.78 4.43
C PRO A 13 6.72 -3.70 5.49
N ILE A 14 7.63 -2.73 5.36
CA ILE A 14 8.73 -2.54 6.31
C ILE A 14 8.15 -2.21 7.69
N SER A 15 8.52 -3.02 8.70
CA SER A 15 7.92 -2.97 10.03
C SER A 15 8.20 -1.68 10.80
N SER A 16 9.33 -1.01 10.55
CA SER A 16 9.63 0.30 11.15
C SER A 16 8.63 1.37 10.71
N GLU A 17 8.20 1.31 9.46
CA GLU A 17 7.25 2.27 8.86
C GLU A 17 5.79 1.82 9.03
N ASN A 18 5.57 0.54 9.37
CA ASN A 18 4.27 -0.10 9.47
C ASN A 18 4.22 -1.04 10.69
N PRO A 19 4.27 -0.49 11.92
CA PRO A 19 4.35 -1.29 13.14
C PRO A 19 3.07 -2.06 13.45
N ASN A 20 1.94 -1.69 12.83
CA ASN A 20 0.64 -2.34 13.01
C ASN A 20 0.00 -2.64 11.65
N LEU A 21 -0.27 -3.92 11.36
CA LEU A 21 -0.92 -4.33 10.12
C LEU A 21 -2.41 -3.98 10.09
N ASP A 22 -3.05 -3.74 11.23
CA ASP A 22 -4.43 -3.23 11.28
C ASP A 22 -4.53 -1.73 10.96
N ALA A 23 -3.39 -1.06 10.73
CA ALA A 23 -3.37 0.33 10.32
C ALA A 23 -4.18 0.54 9.03
N ARG A 24 -4.73 1.75 8.89
CA ARG A 24 -5.45 2.19 7.69
C ARG A 24 -4.54 2.49 6.52
N LEU A 25 -3.26 2.73 6.77
CA LEU A 25 -2.30 3.16 5.76
C LEU A 25 -1.08 2.26 5.85
N TRP A 26 -0.70 1.65 4.74
CA TRP A 26 0.56 0.94 4.61
C TRP A 26 1.50 1.65 3.63
N ARG A 27 2.77 1.76 3.99
CA ARG A 27 3.82 2.38 3.16
C ARG A 27 4.71 1.31 2.53
N TYR A 28 4.94 1.45 1.23
CA TYR A 28 5.77 0.59 0.41
C TYR A 28 6.69 1.40 -0.50
N TRP A 29 7.71 0.74 -1.04
CA TRP A 29 8.69 1.35 -1.94
C TRP A 29 8.88 0.46 -3.17
N LEU A 30 8.62 1.01 -4.34
CA LEU A 30 8.90 0.37 -5.63
C LEU A 30 10.39 0.51 -5.99
N THR A 31 11.00 1.62 -5.59
CA THR A 31 12.44 1.90 -5.69
C THR A 31 12.88 2.64 -4.43
N SER A 32 14.18 2.89 -4.26
CA SER A 32 14.70 3.65 -3.11
C SER A 32 14.05 5.03 -2.92
N PHE A 33 13.44 5.61 -3.97
CA PHE A 33 12.81 6.93 -3.94
C PHE A 33 11.33 6.93 -4.36
N GLY A 34 10.84 5.82 -4.91
CA GLY A 34 9.44 5.68 -5.35
C GLY A 34 8.58 5.06 -4.25
N GLU A 35 8.17 5.89 -3.28
CA GLU A 35 7.21 5.49 -2.26
C GLU A 35 5.80 5.42 -2.85
N PHE A 36 5.05 4.40 -2.45
CA PHE A 36 3.60 4.36 -2.62
C PHE A 36 2.92 3.90 -1.34
N GLN A 37 1.72 4.44 -1.10
CA GLN A 37 0.94 4.19 0.09
C GLN A 37 -0.39 3.55 -0.29
N VAL A 38 -0.74 2.49 0.42
CA VAL A 38 -1.99 1.76 0.27
C VAL A 38 -2.89 2.10 1.44
N SER A 39 -4.04 2.72 1.16
CA SER A 39 -5.07 3.03 2.15
C SER A 39 -6.16 1.96 2.15
N PHE A 40 -6.65 1.63 3.34
CA PHE A 40 -7.71 0.66 3.56
C PHE A 40 -8.94 1.31 4.20
N ASP A 41 -10.12 0.92 3.71
CA ASP A 41 -11.41 1.32 4.24
C ASP A 41 -11.72 0.64 5.60
N GLY A 42 -12.91 0.93 6.14
CA GLY A 42 -13.40 0.30 7.37
C GLY A 42 -13.67 -1.20 7.26
N ALA A 43 -13.75 -1.75 6.04
CA ALA A 43 -13.91 -3.17 5.77
C ALA A 43 -12.56 -3.87 5.48
N GLY A 44 -11.44 -3.15 5.58
CA GLY A 44 -10.11 -3.69 5.31
C GLY A 44 -9.81 -3.93 3.84
N LYS A 45 -10.49 -3.22 2.94
CA LYS A 45 -10.24 -3.24 1.50
C LYS A 45 -9.49 -1.99 1.06
N ILE A 46 -8.61 -2.14 0.06
CA ILE A 46 -7.95 -0.98 -0.57
C ILE A 46 -9.01 -0.04 -1.12
N ASP A 47 -8.98 1.21 -0.68
CA ASP A 47 -9.82 2.30 -1.20
C ASP A 47 -9.02 3.34 -2.00
N LYS A 48 -7.72 3.48 -1.71
CA LYS A 48 -6.86 4.46 -2.37
C LYS A 48 -5.40 4.01 -2.41
N VAL A 49 -4.73 4.28 -3.52
CA VAL A 49 -3.27 4.24 -3.63
C VAL A 49 -2.75 5.64 -3.92
N THR A 50 -1.81 6.10 -3.10
CA THR A 50 -1.16 7.42 -3.24
C THR A 50 0.33 7.23 -3.47
N ALA A 51 0.87 7.84 -4.52
CA ALA A 51 2.29 7.77 -4.85
C ALA A 51 2.76 9.10 -5.45
N ASP A 52 4.07 9.23 -5.67
CA ASP A 52 4.60 10.31 -6.49
C ASP A 52 4.06 10.20 -7.95
N PRO A 53 4.06 11.29 -8.74
CA PRO A 53 3.45 11.28 -10.06
C PRO A 53 3.98 10.20 -11.03
N GLN A 54 5.25 9.82 -10.93
CA GLN A 54 5.81 8.79 -11.81
C GLN A 54 5.31 7.41 -11.42
N THR A 55 5.34 7.10 -10.12
CA THR A 55 4.85 5.82 -9.59
C THR A 55 3.33 5.71 -9.72
N GLN A 56 2.59 6.83 -9.59
CA GLN A 56 1.13 6.85 -9.73
C GLN A 56 0.66 6.41 -11.12
N ASN A 57 1.45 6.63 -12.18
CA ASN A 57 1.11 6.17 -13.54
C ASN A 57 1.12 4.64 -13.68
N LEU A 58 1.73 3.92 -12.74
CA LEU A 58 1.79 2.46 -12.71
C LEU A 58 0.62 1.86 -11.92
N VAL A 59 -0.15 2.69 -11.23
CA VAL A 59 -1.30 2.26 -10.43
C VAL A 59 -2.50 2.11 -11.35
N TRP A 60 -3.09 0.93 -11.34
CA TRP A 60 -4.37 0.67 -11.98
C TRP A 60 -5.39 0.20 -10.95
N MET A 61 -6.49 0.94 -10.84
CA MET A 61 -7.64 0.59 -10.00
C MET A 61 -8.91 0.70 -10.87
N PRO A 62 -9.68 -0.40 -11.02
CA PRO A 62 -10.91 -0.41 -11.81
C PRO A 62 -12.07 0.33 -11.13
#